data_AF-A0A8E7P4M1-F1
#
_entry.id   AF-A0A8E7P4M1-F1
#
_cell.length_a   1.000
_cell.length_b   1.000
_cell.length_c   1.000
_cell.angle_alpha   90.00
_cell.angle_beta   90.00
_cell.angle_gamma   90.00
#
_symmetry.space_group_name_H-M   'P 1'
#
loop_
_entity.id
_entity.type
_entity.pdbx_description
1 polymer ?
#
loop_
_entity_poly.entity_id
_entity_poly.type
_entity_poly.pdbx_seq_one_letter_code
_entity_poly.pdbx_strand_id
1 'polypeptide(L)' 'MSMQDLKKSPQYQMRLSEEFRAQLEEEMRKDGDSSLATWIKRILRKELQQRGIEPKS' A
#
# COMPACT_ATOMS: atom_id res chain seq x y z
N MET A 1 -18.56 17.76 -20.23
CA MET A 1 -17.46 17.99 -19.27
C MET A 1 -16.92 16.62 -18.90
N SER A 2 -15.78 16.22 -19.47
CA SER A 2 -15.24 14.87 -19.29
C SER A 2 -14.52 14.77 -17.95
N MET A 3 -15.17 14.12 -17.00
CA MET A 3 -14.52 13.61 -15.80
C MET A 3 -13.56 12.48 -16.19
N GLN A 4 -12.37 12.49 -15.59
CA GLN A 4 -11.47 11.36 -15.31
C GLN A 4 -10.06 11.40 -15.93
N ASP A 5 -9.38 12.55 -15.88
CA ASP A 5 -7.93 12.60 -15.71
C ASP A 5 -7.51 12.20 -14.29
N LEU A 6 -8.07 11.13 -13.71
CA LEU A 6 -7.35 10.43 -12.66
C LEU A 6 -6.29 9.61 -13.37
N LYS A 7 -5.13 10.25 -13.55
CA LYS A 7 -3.83 9.65 -13.81
C LYS A 7 -3.70 8.41 -12.92
N LYS A 8 -4.19 7.26 -13.42
CA LYS A 8 -4.21 5.99 -12.68
C LYS A 8 -2.73 5.66 -12.49
N SER A 9 -2.23 5.87 -11.28
CA SER A 9 -0.89 5.43 -10.92
C SER A 9 -0.74 3.98 -11.40
N PRO A 10 0.40 3.63 -12.04
CA PRO A 10 0.58 2.30 -12.61
C PRO A 10 0.23 1.27 -11.54
N GLN A 11 -0.75 0.40 -11.84
CA GLN A 11 -1.12 -0.68 -10.93
C GLN A 11 0.10 -1.58 -10.80
N TYR A 12 0.72 -1.55 -9.63
CA TYR A 12 1.84 -2.41 -9.33
C TYR A 12 1.29 -3.83 -9.12
N GLN A 13 1.42 -4.68 -10.14
CA GLN A 13 1.06 -6.09 -10.04
C GLN A 13 2.12 -6.82 -9.20
N MET A 14 1.90 -6.86 -7.89
CA MET A 14 2.72 -7.68 -6.99
C MET A 14 2.29 -9.13 -7.12
N ARG A 15 3.19 -9.99 -7.59
CA ARG A 15 3.04 -11.44 -7.47
C ARG A 15 3.32 -11.82 -6.03
N LEU A 16 2.30 -11.82 -5.20
CA LEU A 16 2.36 -12.29 -3.82
C LEU A 16 1.99 -13.78 -3.82
N SER A 17 2.84 -14.63 -3.24
CA SER A 17 2.45 -16.00 -2.90
C SER A 17 1.30 -15.96 -1.87
N GLU A 18 0.45 -16.98 -1.86
CA GLU A 18 -0.71 -17.04 -0.95
C GLU A 18 -0.31 -16.90 0.53
N GLU A 19 0.80 -17.53 0.91
CA GLU A 19 1.37 -17.44 2.27
C GLU A 19 1.77 -16.01 2.62
N PHE A 20 2.46 -15.31 1.72
CA PHE A 20 2.89 -13.95 1.96
C PHE A 20 1.70 -13.00 2.02
N ARG A 21 0.69 -13.20 1.17
CA ARG A 21 -0.57 -12.45 1.25
C ARG A 21 -1.27 -12.67 2.59
N ALA A 22 -1.36 -13.91 3.07
CA ALA A 22 -1.97 -14.22 4.36
C ALA A 22 -1.26 -13.49 5.51
N GLN A 23 0.07 -13.48 5.52
CA GLN A 23 0.85 -12.72 6.51
C GLN A 23 0.55 -11.22 6.47
N LEU A 24 0.45 -10.62 5.27
CA LEU A 24 0.10 -9.20 5.13
C LEU A 24 -1.32 -8.93 5.62
N GLU A 25 -2.27 -9.84 5.40
CA GLU A 25 -3.66 -9.71 5.89
C GLU A 25 -3.74 -9.83 7.42
N GLU A 26 -2.94 -10.70 8.03
CA GLU A 26 -2.86 -10.84 9.48
C GLU A 26 -2.28 -9.57 10.13
N GLU A 27 -1.17 -9.06 9.62
CA GLU A 27 -0.56 -7.83 10.13
C GLU A 27 -1.46 -6.62 9.90
N MET A 28 -2.12 -6.52 8.74
CA MET A 28 -3.15 -5.52 8.46
C MET A 28 -4.28 -5.57 9.49
N ARG A 29 -4.79 -6.77 9.81
CA ARG A 29 -5.84 -6.97 10.81
C ARG A 29 -5.37 -6.55 12.20
N LYS A 30 -4.12 -6.83 12.57
CA LYS A 30 -3.53 -6.38 13.84
C LYS A 30 -3.44 -4.86 13.92
N ASP A 31 -3.14 -4.19 12.81
CA ASP A 31 -3.09 -2.73 12.72
C ASP A 31 -4.49 -2.07 12.61
N GLY A 32 -5.54 -2.85 12.38
CA GLY A 32 -6.92 -2.36 12.24
C GLY A 32 -7.23 -1.69 10.90
N ASP A 33 -6.38 -1.89 9.88
CA ASP A 33 -6.59 -1.32 8.55
C ASP A 33 -7.64 -2.11 7.75
N SER A 34 -8.49 -1.40 6.98
CA SER A 34 -9.61 -2.02 6.24
C SER A 34 -9.23 -2.59 4.87
N SER A 35 -8.02 -2.31 4.38
CA SER A 35 -7.58 -2.76 3.05
C SER A 35 -6.07 -2.94 2.99
N LEU A 36 -5.62 -4.05 2.43
CA LEU A 36 -4.21 -4.37 2.20
C LEU A 36 -3.52 -3.24 1.44
N ALA A 37 -4.17 -2.66 0.44
CA ALA A 37 -3.60 -1.57 -0.33
C ALA A 37 -3.35 -0.31 0.52
N THR A 38 -4.24 0.01 1.45
CA THR A 38 -4.09 1.14 2.38
C THR A 38 -2.99 0.86 3.40
N TRP A 39 -3.00 -0.34 3.97
CA TRP A 39 -1.98 -0.77 4.93
C TRP A 39 -0.59 -0.81 4.31
N ILE A 40 -0.42 -1.42 3.13
CA ILE A 40 0.85 -1.46 2.39
C ILE A 40 1.35 -0.03 2.10
N LYS A 41 0.49 0.89 1.63
CA LYS A 41 0.88 2.29 1.43
C LYS A 41 1.36 2.94 2.72
N ARG A 42 0.73 2.63 3.86
CA ARG A 42 1.11 3.16 5.18
C ARG A 42 2.46 2.61 5.63
N ILE A 43 2.70 1.30 5.48
CA ILE A 43 3.99 0.67 5.78
C ILE A 43 5.10 1.25 4.91
N LEU A 44 4.87 1.37 3.61
CA LEU A 44 5.84 1.99 2.69
C LEU A 44 6.15 3.44 3.08
N ARG A 45 5.15 4.25 3.45
CA ARG A 45 5.38 5.62 3.93
C ARG A 45 6.17 5.64 5.25
N LYS A 46 5.91 4.71 6.17
CA LYS A 46 6.66 4.59 7.44
C LYS A 46 8.12 4.21 7.17
N GLU A 47 8.35 3.24 6.30
CA GLU A 47 9.69 2.79 5.89
C GLU A 47 10.48 3.92 5.21
N LEU A 48 9.85 4.70 4.32
CA LEU A 48 10.47 5.88 3.71
C LEU A 48 10.86 6.93 4.77
N GLN A 49 9.96 7.23 5.71
CA GLN A 49 10.25 8.16 6.80
C GLN A 49 11.38 7.67 7.71
N GLN A 50 11.44 6.37 8.02
CA GLN A 50 12.54 5.77 8.79
C GLN A 50 13.88 5.93 8.09
N ARG A 51 13.89 5.96 6.76
CA ARG A 51 15.09 6.20 5.94
C ARG A 51 15.38 7.69 5.73
N GLY A 52 14.61 8.58 6.35
CA GLY A 52 14.73 10.04 6.18
C GLY A 52 14.22 10.56 4.83
N ILE A 53 13.45 9.74 4.09
CA ILE A 53 12.88 10.11 2.80
C ILE A 53 11.46 10.61 3.02
N GLU A 54 11.19 11.87 2.67
CA GLU A 54 9.84 12.42 2.74
C GLU A 54 8.94 11.75 1.68
N PRO A 55 7.84 11.09 2.09
CA PRO A 55 6.94 10.43 1.15
C PRO A 55 6.22 11.47 0.30
N LYS A 56 6.63 11.61 -0.96
CA LYS A 56 5.97 12.47 -1.94
C LYS A 56 4.61 11.85 -2.31
N SER A 57 3.54 12.64 -2.21
CA SER A 57 2.16 12.22 -2.50
C SER A 57 1.89 12.12 -4.00
#